data_AF-A0AAD8G9I6-F1
#
_entry.id   AF-A0AAD8G9I6-F1
#
_cell.length_a   1.000
_cell.length_b   1.000
_cell.length_c   1.000
_cell.angle_alpha   90.00
_cell.angle_beta   90.00
_cell.angle_gamma   90.00
#
_symmetry.space_group_name_H-M   'P 1'
#
loop_
_entity.id
_entity.type
_entity.pdbx_description
1 polymer ?
#
loop_
_entity_poly.entity_id
_entity_poly.type
_entity_poly.pdbx_seq_one_letter_code
_entity_poly.pdbx_strand_id
1 'polypeptide(L)'
;MARFRRKTCITLIGFILFIFGIMVVLKTLRPEGAGFESPFGLGLFPELQRAESGDNPPNHQKGIADSKPAADQLKKGSTKSTMTLAAKLEEFPVPNYNLHVFYYSWYGSPQFDGKYIHWDHPILPHWDPKVASNFPKGKHSPPDDVGSNFYPGLGAYSSRDPIVIEAHMQQLRTAAIGVLALSWYPPGMKEDNGEPTDDLVPAIMDIAHKYQLKVTFHIEPYKGRDDLSMYNSVKYIVDKYGDHPAFYRYKTSNGKHLPLFYVYDSYLTSPEMWTRLLKESGHHSIRNTAYDGVFIGLLVEEKQKNEILTAGFDGLYTYFATNGFSFGSSHRNWKSIKVFCDSNNLMFIPSVGPGYIDTSIRPWNLHNTRNRINGKYYETALSAALEVRTDIVSITSFNEWHEGTQIEKAIPKTAGQTTYQDYLPHKADIYLEITRKWAEKFQKEREKWLV
;
A
#
# COMPACT_ATOMS: atom_id res chain seq x y z
N MET A 1 51.53 8.40 -6.36
CA MET A 1 50.21 8.11 -6.95
C MET A 1 50.20 7.17 -8.18
N ALA A 2 51.29 7.01 -8.94
CA ALA A 2 51.29 6.14 -10.14
C ALA A 2 51.36 4.61 -9.87
N ARG A 3 51.98 4.18 -8.76
CA ARG A 3 52.12 2.74 -8.41
C ARG A 3 50.82 2.09 -7.91
N PHE A 4 49.92 2.87 -7.30
CA PHE A 4 48.66 2.36 -6.75
C PHE A 4 47.63 2.11 -7.86
N ARG A 5 47.54 3.01 -8.85
CA ARG A 5 46.67 2.87 -10.03
C ARG A 5 47.03 1.64 -10.90
N ARG A 6 48.31 1.27 -10.94
CA ARG A 6 48.79 0.11 -11.73
C ARG A 6 48.34 -1.24 -11.14
N LYS A 7 48.29 -1.36 -9.81
CA LYS A 7 47.83 -2.60 -9.14
C LYS A 7 46.33 -2.82 -9.34
N THR A 8 45.51 -1.77 -9.23
CA THR A 8 44.05 -1.84 -9.41
C THR A 8 43.65 -2.16 -10.86
N CYS A 9 44.36 -1.62 -11.86
CA CYS A 9 44.11 -1.97 -13.26
C CYS A 9 44.45 -3.44 -13.57
N ILE A 10 45.52 -3.99 -12.98
CA ILE A 10 45.90 -5.39 -13.17
C ILE A 10 44.86 -6.33 -12.54
N THR A 11 44.31 -5.98 -11.37
CA THR A 11 43.25 -6.77 -10.73
C THR A 11 41.95 -6.74 -11.54
N LEU A 12 41.61 -5.58 -12.11
CA LEU A 12 40.41 -5.42 -12.94
C LEU A 12 40.52 -6.21 -14.25
N ILE A 13 41.69 -6.18 -14.90
CA ILE A 13 41.95 -6.98 -16.12
C ILE A 13 41.90 -8.47 -15.80
N GLY A 14 42.47 -8.91 -14.68
CA GLY A 14 42.38 -10.31 -14.24
C GLY A 14 40.94 -10.76 -14.00
N PHE A 15 40.11 -9.91 -13.40
CA PHE A 15 38.70 -10.21 -13.16
C PHE A 15 37.87 -10.28 -14.46
N ILE A 16 38.13 -9.38 -15.43
CA ILE A 16 37.48 -9.40 -16.74
C ILE A 16 37.86 -10.66 -17.52
N LEU A 17 39.14 -11.06 -17.51
CA LEU A 17 39.59 -12.29 -18.16
C LEU A 17 39.00 -13.54 -17.51
N PHE A 18 38.80 -13.53 -16.19
CA PHE A 18 38.13 -14.61 -15.47
C PHE A 18 36.65 -14.75 -15.87
N ILE A 19 35.91 -13.64 -15.95
CA ILE A 19 34.52 -13.64 -16.44
C ILE A 19 34.45 -14.13 -17.88
N PHE A 20 35.36 -13.68 -18.75
CA PHE A 20 35.41 -14.11 -20.14
C PHE A 20 35.71 -15.62 -20.26
N GLY A 21 36.62 -16.15 -19.44
CA GLY A 21 36.90 -17.58 -19.34
C GLY A 21 35.67 -18.40 -18.93
N ILE A 22 34.92 -17.93 -17.92
CA ILE A 22 33.67 -18.57 -17.50
C ILE A 22 32.63 -18.55 -18.62
N MET A 23 32.49 -17.44 -19.35
CA MET A 23 31.56 -17.34 -20.48
C MET A 23 31.92 -18.29 -21.62
N VAL A 24 33.20 -18.47 -21.93
CA VAL A 24 33.66 -19.42 -22.96
C VAL A 24 33.38 -20.86 -22.52
N VAL A 25 33.66 -21.21 -21.26
CA VAL A 25 33.36 -22.55 -20.71
C VAL A 25 31.85 -22.83 -20.70
N LEU A 26 31.02 -21.86 -20.30
CA LEU A 26 29.56 -21.98 -20.35
C LEU A 26 29.03 -22.11 -21.79
N LYS A 27 29.71 -21.49 -22.76
CA LYS A 27 29.37 -21.61 -24.19
C LYS A 27 29.75 -22.99 -24.75
N THR A 28 30.84 -23.61 -24.27
CA THR A 28 31.24 -24.98 -24.64
C THR A 28 30.42 -26.07 -23.96
N LEU A 29 29.68 -25.74 -22.90
CA LEU A 29 28.80 -26.67 -22.16
C LEU A 29 27.35 -26.66 -22.66
N ARG A 30 27.03 -25.95 -23.76
CA ARG A 30 25.70 -25.97 -24.38
C ARG A 30 25.52 -27.23 -25.25
N PRO A 31 24.43 -28.00 -25.09
CA PRO A 31 24.06 -29.03 -26.05
C PRO A 31 23.64 -28.39 -27.38
N GLU A 32 24.01 -29.01 -28.50
CA GLU A 32 23.55 -28.64 -29.83
C GLU A 32 22.02 -28.78 -29.93
N GLY A 33 21.33 -27.68 -30.27
CA GLY A 33 19.89 -27.68 -30.56
C GLY A 33 19.07 -26.71 -29.72
N ALA A 34 19.28 -25.40 -29.89
CA ALA A 34 18.26 -24.38 -29.58
C ALA A 34 18.60 -23.10 -30.36
N GLY A 35 18.16 -23.05 -31.62
CA GLY A 35 18.28 -21.89 -32.50
C GLY A 35 17.25 -20.81 -32.15
N PHE A 36 17.67 -19.56 -32.26
CA PHE A 36 16.82 -18.37 -32.25
C PHE A 36 16.53 -18.02 -33.72
N GLU A 37 15.27 -17.78 -34.08
CA GLU A 37 14.91 -17.04 -35.30
C GLU A 37 14.19 -15.74 -34.92
N SER A 38 14.50 -14.70 -35.69
CA SER A 38 14.03 -13.31 -35.64
C SER A 38 14.09 -12.80 -37.09
N PRO A 39 13.55 -11.63 -37.45
CA PRO A 39 12.16 -11.14 -37.42
C PRO A 39 11.65 -10.90 -38.87
N PHE A 40 10.36 -10.64 -39.08
CA PHE A 40 9.68 -10.38 -40.38
C PHE A 40 9.55 -11.55 -41.37
N GLY A 41 8.34 -11.71 -41.93
CA GLY A 41 8.15 -12.27 -43.27
C GLY A 41 7.28 -13.53 -43.37
N LEU A 42 6.00 -13.31 -43.69
CA LEU A 42 5.22 -14.02 -44.72
C LEU A 42 5.58 -15.48 -45.08
N GLY A 43 4.65 -16.37 -44.73
CA GLY A 43 3.89 -17.11 -45.75
C GLY A 43 4.27 -18.57 -46.02
N LEU A 44 3.21 -19.33 -46.35
CA LEU A 44 3.15 -20.54 -47.20
C LEU A 44 3.39 -21.87 -46.44
N PHE A 45 2.50 -22.89 -46.41
CA PHE A 45 1.40 -23.43 -47.25
C PHE A 45 0.64 -24.51 -46.38
N PRO A 46 -0.31 -25.35 -46.88
CA PRO A 46 -1.46 -25.19 -47.79
C PRO A 46 -2.78 -25.84 -47.29
N GLU A 47 -3.87 -25.41 -47.94
CA GLU A 47 -5.17 -26.07 -48.27
C GLU A 47 -5.72 -27.29 -47.51
N LEU A 48 -7.00 -27.15 -47.07
CA LEU A 48 -8.15 -27.84 -47.70
C LEU A 48 -9.50 -27.16 -47.38
N GLN A 49 -10.02 -26.47 -48.40
CA GLN A 49 -11.41 -26.27 -48.88
C GLN A 49 -12.58 -26.13 -47.88
N ARG A 50 -13.27 -24.97 -47.80
CA ARG A 50 -14.25 -24.32 -48.72
C ARG A 50 -15.71 -24.76 -48.52
N ALA A 51 -16.54 -23.83 -48.05
CA ALA A 51 -17.82 -23.47 -48.68
C ALA A 51 -18.22 -22.04 -48.25
N GLU A 52 -18.05 -21.09 -49.17
CA GLU A 52 -18.73 -19.78 -49.25
C GLU A 52 -20.24 -20.04 -49.55
N SER A 53 -21.24 -19.16 -49.49
CA SER A 53 -21.49 -17.71 -49.36
C SER A 53 -23.04 -17.62 -49.29
N GLY A 54 -23.68 -16.69 -48.57
CA GLY A 54 -23.97 -15.36 -49.11
C GLY A 54 -25.43 -14.94 -48.85
N ASP A 55 -25.62 -13.63 -48.85
CA ASP A 55 -26.83 -12.82 -49.08
C ASP A 55 -27.83 -12.46 -47.96
N ASN A 56 -28.10 -11.15 -47.97
CA ASN A 56 -28.93 -10.31 -47.10
C ASN A 56 -30.39 -10.22 -47.64
N PRO A 57 -31.33 -9.54 -46.95
CA PRO A 57 -32.73 -9.98 -46.80
C PRO A 57 -33.73 -9.29 -47.74
N PRO A 58 -35.03 -9.64 -47.62
CA PRO A 58 -36.06 -8.62 -47.77
C PRO A 58 -37.09 -8.58 -46.64
N ASN A 59 -37.66 -7.38 -46.56
CA ASN A 59 -38.66 -6.80 -45.67
C ASN A 59 -40.09 -7.26 -46.03
N HIS A 60 -41.02 -7.41 -45.06
CA HIS A 60 -42.39 -6.85 -45.12
C HIS A 60 -43.31 -7.19 -43.91
N GLN A 61 -43.70 -6.12 -43.21
CA GLN A 61 -45.07 -5.70 -42.83
C GLN A 61 -46.08 -6.58 -42.06
N LYS A 62 -46.53 -5.97 -40.94
CA LYS A 62 -47.90 -5.73 -40.43
C LYS A 62 -48.89 -6.90 -40.23
N GLY A 63 -49.34 -7.02 -38.98
CA GLY A 63 -50.66 -7.50 -38.61
C GLY A 63 -51.10 -6.90 -37.27
N ILE A 64 -52.14 -6.07 -37.29
CA ILE A 64 -52.87 -5.53 -36.13
C ILE A 64 -54.09 -6.41 -35.90
N ALA A 65 -54.41 -6.76 -34.65
CA ALA A 65 -55.78 -7.05 -34.22
C ALA A 65 -55.94 -6.87 -32.70
N ASP A 66 -56.97 -6.09 -32.32
CA ASP A 66 -57.50 -5.81 -30.98
C ASP A 66 -58.01 -7.09 -30.27
N SER A 67 -58.16 -7.23 -28.94
CA SER A 67 -58.99 -6.41 -28.04
C SER A 67 -59.06 -7.01 -26.60
N LYS A 68 -59.01 -6.09 -25.61
CA LYS A 68 -59.78 -6.02 -24.32
C LYS A 68 -59.57 -7.02 -23.14
N PRO A 69 -59.90 -6.58 -21.89
CA PRO A 69 -59.08 -6.83 -20.70
C PRO A 69 -59.71 -7.78 -19.67
N ALA A 70 -58.86 -8.44 -18.89
CA ALA A 70 -59.26 -9.13 -17.67
C ALA A 70 -58.48 -8.55 -16.48
N ALA A 71 -59.23 -7.96 -15.56
CA ALA A 71 -58.81 -7.62 -14.21
C ALA A 71 -58.64 -8.90 -13.37
N ASP A 72 -57.93 -8.74 -12.25
CA ASP A 72 -57.67 -9.71 -11.19
C ASP A 72 -56.74 -10.88 -11.55
N GLN A 73 -55.47 -10.77 -11.14
CA GLN A 73 -54.98 -11.42 -9.91
C GLN A 73 -53.48 -11.14 -9.68
N LEU A 74 -53.10 -11.21 -8.40
CA LEU A 74 -51.72 -11.31 -7.86
C LEU A 74 -50.90 -10.02 -7.71
N LYS A 75 -51.27 -9.24 -6.70
CA LYS A 75 -50.29 -8.58 -5.83
C LYS A 75 -49.45 -9.65 -5.12
N LYS A 76 -48.25 -9.93 -5.61
CA LYS A 76 -47.16 -10.55 -4.84
C LYS A 76 -45.82 -9.92 -5.23
N GLY A 77 -45.18 -9.29 -4.25
CA GLY A 77 -43.73 -9.27 -4.11
C GLY A 77 -42.97 -8.20 -4.88
N SER A 78 -42.79 -7.04 -4.25
CA SER A 78 -41.49 -6.36 -4.28
C SER A 78 -41.34 -5.46 -3.05
N THR A 79 -41.35 -6.08 -1.87
CA THR A 79 -40.68 -5.48 -0.72
C THR A 79 -39.20 -5.68 -0.95
N LYS A 80 -38.51 -4.67 -1.49
CA LYS A 80 -37.06 -4.53 -1.30
C LYS A 80 -36.83 -4.47 0.21
N SER A 81 -36.50 -5.63 0.79
CA SER A 81 -36.08 -5.74 2.19
C SER A 81 -34.90 -4.79 2.37
N THR A 82 -35.13 -3.69 3.08
CA THR A 82 -34.04 -2.78 3.44
C THR A 82 -33.32 -3.47 4.60
N MET A 83 -32.27 -4.23 4.29
CA MET A 83 -31.43 -4.84 5.32
C MET A 83 -30.95 -3.77 6.30
N THR A 84 -31.09 -4.05 7.60
CA THR A 84 -30.59 -3.17 8.66
C THR A 84 -29.06 -3.11 8.59
N LEU A 85 -28.46 -2.02 9.08
CA LEU A 85 -26.99 -1.90 9.15
C LEU A 85 -26.36 -3.08 9.90
N ALA A 86 -27.01 -3.56 10.97
CA ALA A 86 -26.55 -4.74 11.72
C ALA A 86 -26.46 -5.99 10.82
N ALA A 87 -27.51 -6.29 10.05
CA ALA A 87 -27.51 -7.42 9.12
C ALA A 87 -26.42 -7.30 8.04
N LYS A 88 -26.15 -6.08 7.54
CA LYS A 88 -25.04 -5.85 6.59
C LYS A 88 -23.67 -6.05 7.23
N LEU A 89 -23.50 -5.71 8.52
CA LEU A 89 -22.22 -5.87 9.21
C LEU A 89 -21.90 -7.33 9.51
N GLU A 90 -22.91 -8.19 9.68
CA GLU A 90 -22.77 -9.64 9.85
C GLU A 90 -22.23 -10.35 8.58
N GLU A 91 -22.35 -9.72 7.41
CA GLU A 91 -21.79 -10.27 6.16
C GLU A 91 -20.25 -10.16 6.10
N PHE A 92 -19.65 -9.31 6.92
CA PHE A 92 -18.21 -9.11 6.96
C PHE A 92 -17.56 -9.92 8.10
N PRO A 93 -16.33 -10.45 7.91
CA PRO A 93 -15.60 -11.11 9.00
C PRO A 93 -15.36 -10.14 10.16
N VAL A 94 -15.13 -10.61 11.38
CA VAL A 94 -14.81 -9.73 12.53
C VAL A 94 -13.49 -8.98 12.25
N PRO A 95 -13.40 -7.66 12.54
CA PRO A 95 -12.17 -6.92 12.30
C PRO A 95 -11.07 -7.37 13.26
N ASN A 96 -9.86 -7.60 12.74
CA ASN A 96 -8.68 -7.87 13.53
C ASN A 96 -7.96 -6.55 13.87
N TYR A 97 -8.11 -6.08 15.11
CA TYR A 97 -7.49 -4.82 15.59
C TYR A 97 -5.97 -4.90 15.83
N ASN A 98 -5.37 -6.06 15.56
CA ASN A 98 -3.92 -6.25 15.49
C ASN A 98 -3.38 -6.21 14.05
N LEU A 99 -4.26 -6.00 13.08
CA LEU A 99 -3.90 -5.79 11.67
C LEU A 99 -4.15 -4.34 11.29
N HIS A 100 -3.07 -3.62 11.05
CA HIS A 100 -3.08 -2.21 10.66
C HIS A 100 -2.80 -2.10 9.16
N VAL A 101 -3.36 -1.11 8.48
CA VAL A 101 -3.05 -0.85 7.07
C VAL A 101 -2.82 0.64 6.82
N PHE A 102 -1.76 0.98 6.09
CA PHE A 102 -1.50 2.38 5.70
C PHE A 102 -2.54 2.83 4.66
N TYR A 103 -3.17 3.97 4.93
CA TYR A 103 -4.30 4.49 4.15
C TYR A 103 -4.06 5.96 3.79
N TYR A 104 -4.31 6.31 2.53
CA TYR A 104 -4.03 7.63 1.97
C TYR A 104 -5.35 8.30 1.55
N SER A 105 -5.52 9.53 1.99
CA SER A 105 -6.74 10.34 1.80
C SER A 105 -6.53 11.52 0.85
N TRP A 106 -5.54 11.42 -0.04
CA TRP A 106 -5.03 12.54 -0.82
C TRP A 106 -5.53 12.58 -2.28
N TYR A 107 -6.36 11.64 -2.70
CA TYR A 107 -6.81 11.55 -4.09
C TYR A 107 -7.96 12.51 -4.34
N GLY A 108 -7.95 13.23 -5.46
CA GLY A 108 -9.00 14.20 -5.81
C GLY A 108 -9.54 14.01 -7.21
N SER A 109 -10.79 14.39 -7.43
CA SER A 109 -11.46 14.34 -8.74
C SER A 109 -12.14 15.67 -9.08
N PRO A 110 -12.34 16.02 -10.37
CA PRO A 110 -12.99 17.27 -10.76
C PRO A 110 -14.37 17.49 -10.12
N GLN A 111 -15.11 16.42 -9.86
CA GLN A 111 -16.46 16.50 -9.29
C GLN A 111 -16.48 16.96 -7.83
N PHE A 112 -15.51 16.54 -7.02
CA PHE A 112 -15.47 16.82 -5.57
C PHE A 112 -14.42 17.86 -5.19
N ASP A 113 -13.34 17.97 -5.96
CA ASP A 113 -12.15 18.77 -5.65
C ASP A 113 -11.90 19.88 -6.69
N GLY A 114 -12.70 19.92 -7.77
CA GLY A 114 -12.55 20.89 -8.87
C GLY A 114 -11.40 20.60 -9.84
N LYS A 115 -10.51 19.66 -9.48
CA LYS A 115 -9.38 19.16 -10.29
C LYS A 115 -9.02 17.74 -9.87
N TYR A 116 -8.24 17.04 -10.70
CA TYR A 116 -7.53 15.86 -10.22
C TYR A 116 -6.44 16.28 -9.24
N ILE A 117 -6.24 15.44 -8.21
CA ILE A 117 -5.17 15.58 -7.22
C ILE A 117 -4.59 14.18 -7.03
N HIS A 118 -3.26 14.07 -6.98
CA HIS A 118 -2.49 12.82 -6.96
C HIS A 118 -2.65 11.95 -8.21
N TRP A 119 -3.83 11.80 -8.82
CA TRP A 119 -3.97 11.04 -10.07
C TRP A 119 -3.17 11.66 -11.22
N ASP A 120 -3.05 12.99 -11.27
CA ASP A 120 -2.27 13.78 -12.24
C ASP A 120 -0.81 14.00 -11.78
N HIS A 121 -0.26 13.04 -11.03
CA HIS A 121 1.08 13.14 -10.44
C HIS A 121 2.15 13.49 -11.50
N PRO A 122 3.14 14.33 -11.17
CA PRO A 122 4.29 14.54 -12.05
C PRO A 122 5.21 13.32 -12.11
N ILE A 123 5.87 13.12 -13.25
CA ILE A 123 6.97 12.17 -13.35
C ILE A 123 8.20 12.79 -12.66
N LEU A 124 8.66 12.16 -11.59
CA LEU A 124 9.72 12.68 -10.74
C LEU A 124 11.09 12.52 -11.40
N PRO A 125 11.88 13.60 -11.52
CA PRO A 125 13.21 13.52 -12.09
C PRO A 125 14.14 12.72 -11.18
N HIS A 126 15.08 12.00 -11.78
CA HIS A 126 16.22 11.46 -11.04
C HIS A 126 17.11 12.62 -10.55
N TRP A 127 17.73 12.49 -9.37
CA TRP A 127 18.57 13.55 -8.79
C TRP A 127 19.82 13.86 -9.62
N ASP A 128 20.37 12.87 -10.32
CA ASP A 128 21.40 13.07 -11.36
C ASP A 128 20.75 13.56 -12.68
N PRO A 129 21.06 14.79 -13.13
CA PRO A 129 20.50 15.34 -14.37
C PRO A 129 20.79 14.51 -15.63
N LYS A 130 21.91 13.79 -15.67
CA LYS A 130 22.29 12.94 -16.82
C LYS A 130 21.44 11.68 -16.90
N VAL A 131 21.01 11.16 -15.76
CA VAL A 131 20.08 10.04 -15.70
C VAL A 131 18.67 10.55 -16.02
N ALA A 132 18.29 11.70 -15.45
CA ALA A 132 16.98 12.31 -15.66
C ALA A 132 16.69 12.63 -17.14
N SER A 133 17.69 12.98 -17.95
CA SER A 133 17.50 13.24 -19.39
C SER A 133 17.05 12.03 -20.20
N ASN A 134 17.21 10.81 -19.66
CA ASN A 134 16.82 9.57 -20.34
C ASN A 134 15.37 9.15 -20.04
N PHE A 135 14.66 9.89 -19.18
CA PHE A 135 13.33 9.55 -18.73
C PHE A 135 12.28 10.59 -19.16
N PRO A 136 11.01 10.17 -19.34
CA PRO A 136 9.93 11.09 -19.66
C PRO A 136 9.76 12.15 -18.57
N LYS A 137 9.22 13.30 -18.97
CA LYS A 137 8.86 14.41 -18.10
C LYS A 137 7.40 14.76 -18.34
N GLY A 138 6.78 15.40 -17.36
CA GLY A 138 5.40 15.88 -17.47
C GLY A 138 4.57 15.41 -16.30
N LYS A 139 3.26 15.42 -16.50
CA LYS A 139 2.25 14.97 -15.56
C LYS A 139 1.33 13.96 -16.26
N HIS A 140 0.82 13.03 -15.48
CA HIS A 140 -0.24 12.15 -15.93
C HIS A 140 -1.53 12.95 -16.25
N SER A 141 -2.36 12.44 -17.17
CA SER A 141 -3.61 13.08 -17.61
C SER A 141 -4.85 12.21 -17.34
N PRO A 142 -5.42 12.25 -16.11
CA PRO A 142 -6.60 11.45 -15.76
C PRO A 142 -7.86 11.88 -16.54
N PRO A 143 -8.88 11.00 -16.67
CA PRO A 143 -9.03 9.73 -15.95
C PRO A 143 -8.30 8.55 -16.59
N ASP A 144 -7.86 8.65 -17.85
CA ASP A 144 -7.34 7.50 -18.58
C ASP A 144 -5.85 7.24 -18.35
N ASP A 145 -5.07 8.29 -18.10
CA ASP A 145 -3.66 8.23 -17.73
C ASP A 145 -3.50 8.73 -16.29
N VAL A 146 -3.38 7.81 -15.34
CA VAL A 146 -3.13 8.09 -13.92
C VAL A 146 -1.70 7.75 -13.52
N GLY A 147 -1.17 8.45 -12.51
CA GLY A 147 0.13 8.20 -11.89
C GLY A 147 0.18 6.92 -11.06
N SER A 148 -0.14 5.78 -11.67
CA SER A 148 -0.02 4.45 -11.08
C SER A 148 0.30 3.43 -12.18
N ASN A 149 0.91 2.32 -11.79
CA ASN A 149 1.10 1.18 -12.67
C ASN A 149 -0.11 0.23 -12.68
N PHE A 150 -1.07 0.41 -11.78
CA PHE A 150 -2.36 -0.31 -11.73
C PHE A 150 -3.52 0.68 -11.87
N TYR A 151 -4.72 0.20 -12.16
CA TYR A 151 -5.89 1.07 -12.26
C TYR A 151 -6.96 0.72 -11.20
N PRO A 152 -7.43 1.69 -10.39
CA PRO A 152 -8.44 1.44 -9.35
C PRO A 152 -9.77 0.97 -9.90
N GLY A 153 -10.38 0.00 -9.22
CA GLY A 153 -11.73 -0.46 -9.53
C GLY A 153 -12.80 0.63 -9.34
N LEU A 154 -12.51 1.64 -8.50
CA LEU A 154 -13.34 2.83 -8.30
C LEU A 154 -13.00 3.99 -9.28
N GLY A 155 -12.04 3.78 -10.20
CA GLY A 155 -11.55 4.82 -11.11
C GLY A 155 -10.67 5.87 -10.43
N ALA A 156 -10.40 6.97 -11.13
CA ALA A 156 -9.70 8.14 -10.58
C ALA A 156 -10.62 8.91 -9.61
N TYR A 157 -10.82 8.32 -8.42
CA TYR A 157 -11.80 8.72 -7.42
C TYR A 157 -11.37 9.95 -6.61
N SER A 158 -12.30 10.52 -5.83
CA SER A 158 -11.98 11.49 -4.78
C SER A 158 -12.01 10.83 -3.41
N SER A 159 -10.99 11.10 -2.58
CA SER A 159 -10.98 10.73 -1.16
C SER A 159 -12.00 11.52 -0.35
N ARG A 160 -12.57 12.62 -0.88
CA ARG A 160 -13.67 13.38 -0.27
C ARG A 160 -15.05 12.80 -0.56
N ASP A 161 -15.16 11.88 -1.52
CA ASP A 161 -16.44 11.26 -1.84
C ASP A 161 -16.85 10.26 -0.74
N PRO A 162 -17.95 10.49 -0.01
CA PRO A 162 -18.38 9.57 1.05
C PRO A 162 -18.71 8.17 0.55
N ILE A 163 -19.10 8.01 -0.73
CA ILE A 163 -19.35 6.69 -1.34
C ILE A 163 -18.04 5.91 -1.50
N VAL A 164 -16.95 6.62 -1.85
CA VAL A 164 -15.61 6.04 -1.95
C VAL A 164 -15.08 5.64 -0.57
N ILE A 165 -15.21 6.52 0.43
CA ILE A 165 -14.82 6.20 1.82
C ILE A 165 -15.62 4.98 2.33
N GLU A 166 -16.93 4.91 2.07
CA GLU A 166 -17.75 3.75 2.44
C GLU A 166 -17.29 2.47 1.72
N ALA A 167 -17.03 2.53 0.42
CA ALA A 167 -16.50 1.40 -0.33
C ALA A 167 -15.13 0.93 0.20
N HIS A 168 -14.27 1.86 0.64
CA HIS A 168 -13.00 1.53 1.28
C HIS A 168 -13.20 0.79 2.59
N MET A 169 -14.09 1.28 3.47
CA MET A 169 -14.36 0.60 4.74
C MET A 169 -14.93 -0.81 4.50
N GLN A 170 -15.81 -0.98 3.51
CA GLN A 170 -16.28 -2.32 3.13
C GLN A 170 -15.14 -3.24 2.68
N GLN A 171 -14.19 -2.75 1.88
CA GLN A 171 -13.01 -3.53 1.47
C GLN A 171 -12.11 -3.91 2.66
N LEU A 172 -11.87 -2.98 3.59
CA LEU A 172 -11.12 -3.25 4.82
C LEU A 172 -11.81 -4.31 5.68
N ARG A 173 -13.14 -4.25 5.78
CA ARG A 173 -13.95 -5.26 6.46
C ARG A 173 -13.86 -6.60 5.75
N THR A 174 -13.93 -6.67 4.42
CA THR A 174 -13.71 -7.91 3.65
C THR A 174 -12.34 -8.53 3.93
N ALA A 175 -11.31 -7.70 4.11
CA ALA A 175 -9.96 -8.13 4.45
C ALA A 175 -9.74 -8.49 5.93
N ALA A 176 -10.78 -8.39 6.78
CA ALA A 176 -10.70 -8.52 8.24
C ALA A 176 -9.69 -7.56 8.91
N ILE A 177 -9.37 -6.43 8.27
CA ILE A 177 -8.52 -5.39 8.85
C ILE A 177 -9.35 -4.62 9.89
N GLY A 178 -8.76 -4.31 11.05
CA GLY A 178 -9.42 -3.57 12.12
C GLY A 178 -8.98 -2.10 12.25
N VAL A 179 -7.79 -1.74 11.76
CA VAL A 179 -7.23 -0.40 11.96
C VAL A 179 -6.68 0.15 10.65
N LEU A 180 -7.12 1.34 10.25
CA LEU A 180 -6.45 2.13 9.22
C LEU A 180 -5.48 3.12 9.88
N ALA A 181 -4.22 3.10 9.45
CA ALA A 181 -3.19 4.07 9.76
C ALA A 181 -3.22 5.17 8.71
N LEU A 182 -3.95 6.25 9.01
CA LEU A 182 -4.21 7.36 8.11
C LEU A 182 -2.94 8.22 7.96
N SER A 183 -2.41 8.31 6.74
CA SER A 183 -1.38 9.28 6.37
C SER A 183 -1.88 10.69 6.70
N TRP A 184 -1.08 11.43 7.49
CA TRP A 184 -1.52 12.67 8.09
C TRP A 184 -0.44 13.75 8.07
N TYR A 185 -0.86 14.95 7.64
CA TYR A 185 -0.14 16.21 7.75
C TYR A 185 -0.90 17.17 8.67
N PRO A 186 -0.21 18.07 9.40
CA PRO A 186 -0.87 19.11 10.17
C PRO A 186 -1.84 19.97 9.35
N PRO A 187 -2.87 20.57 9.96
CA PRO A 187 -3.83 21.41 9.25
C PRO A 187 -3.16 22.51 8.42
N GLY A 188 -3.54 22.64 7.15
CA GLY A 188 -2.95 23.58 6.21
C GLY A 188 -1.58 23.17 5.65
N MET A 189 -0.99 22.08 6.13
CA MET A 189 0.19 21.44 5.54
C MET A 189 -0.22 20.29 4.62
N LYS A 190 0.69 19.91 3.73
CA LYS A 190 0.49 18.89 2.71
C LYS A 190 1.82 18.36 2.20
N GLU A 191 1.76 17.26 1.48
CA GLU A 191 2.87 16.83 0.63
C GLU A 191 2.96 17.67 -0.66
N ASP A 192 4.10 17.58 -1.35
CA ASP A 192 4.43 18.48 -2.46
C ASP A 192 3.45 18.40 -3.65
N ASN A 193 2.84 17.24 -3.90
CA ASN A 193 1.93 17.01 -5.04
C ASN A 193 0.45 16.91 -4.62
N GLY A 194 0.13 17.19 -3.36
CA GLY A 194 -1.21 17.07 -2.80
C GLY A 194 -1.91 18.40 -2.47
N GLU A 195 -2.94 18.30 -1.63
CA GLU A 195 -3.64 19.38 -0.93
C GLU A 195 -3.82 18.99 0.56
N PRO A 196 -4.12 19.91 1.48
CA PRO A 196 -4.33 19.57 2.89
C PRO A 196 -5.50 18.59 3.06
N THR A 197 -5.31 17.57 3.92
CA THR A 197 -6.27 16.46 4.09
C THR A 197 -6.87 16.33 5.49
N ASP A 198 -6.42 17.11 6.47
CA ASP A 198 -6.92 17.01 7.87
C ASP A 198 -8.43 17.25 7.99
N ASP A 199 -9.03 18.03 7.07
CA ASP A 199 -10.47 18.29 7.07
C ASP A 199 -11.31 17.07 6.64
N LEU A 200 -10.71 16.04 6.03
CA LEU A 200 -11.38 14.77 5.72
C LEU A 200 -11.45 13.83 6.94
N VAL A 201 -10.62 14.04 7.97
CA VAL A 201 -10.48 13.10 9.10
C VAL A 201 -11.82 12.81 9.78
N PRO A 202 -12.69 13.80 10.10
CA PRO A 202 -14.00 13.52 10.72
C PRO A 202 -14.87 12.57 9.88
N ALA A 203 -15.00 12.81 8.57
CA ALA A 203 -15.83 11.98 7.70
C ALA A 203 -15.27 10.55 7.56
N ILE A 204 -13.94 10.40 7.50
CA ILE A 204 -13.28 9.09 7.50
C ILE A 204 -13.58 8.35 8.80
N MET A 205 -13.51 9.04 9.95
CA MET A 205 -13.76 8.44 11.26
C MET A 205 -15.24 8.04 11.45
N ASP A 206 -16.19 8.89 11.03
CA ASP A 206 -17.62 8.58 11.08
C ASP A 206 -17.94 7.29 10.31
N ILE A 207 -17.41 7.19 9.08
CA ILE A 207 -17.65 6.02 8.22
C ILE A 207 -16.86 4.81 8.74
N ALA A 208 -15.64 4.97 9.24
CA ALA A 208 -14.90 3.90 9.92
C ALA A 208 -15.70 3.34 11.12
N HIS A 209 -16.29 4.22 11.94
CA HIS A 209 -17.11 3.80 13.07
C HIS A 209 -18.33 2.99 12.64
N LYS A 210 -19.04 3.42 11.57
CA LYS A 210 -20.18 2.69 10.98
C LYS A 210 -19.82 1.24 10.64
N TYR A 211 -18.56 1.00 10.24
CA TYR A 211 -18.05 -0.32 9.91
C TYR A 211 -17.30 -1.02 11.05
N GLN A 212 -17.29 -0.48 12.28
CA GLN A 212 -16.52 -1.03 13.42
C GLN A 212 -15.00 -1.07 13.18
N LEU A 213 -14.48 -0.13 12.41
CA LEU A 213 -13.05 0.06 12.19
C LEU A 213 -12.51 1.13 13.15
N LYS A 214 -11.19 1.12 13.33
CA LYS A 214 -10.45 2.14 14.09
C LYS A 214 -9.50 2.93 13.19
N VAL A 215 -9.23 4.16 13.58
CA VAL A 215 -8.33 5.10 12.89
C VAL A 215 -7.19 5.45 13.83
N THR A 216 -5.98 5.20 13.38
CA THR A 216 -4.72 5.62 14.01
C THR A 216 -3.98 6.53 13.02
N PHE A 217 -2.99 7.30 13.48
CA PHE A 217 -2.35 8.30 12.62
C PHE A 217 -0.93 7.88 12.23
N HIS A 218 -0.63 8.01 10.94
CA HIS A 218 0.69 7.86 10.35
C HIS A 218 1.20 9.26 10.01
N ILE A 219 2.03 9.80 10.91
CA ILE A 219 2.49 11.18 10.86
C ILE A 219 3.63 11.29 9.84
N GLU A 220 3.36 12.00 8.76
CA GLU A 220 4.27 12.20 7.65
C GLU A 220 5.38 13.21 7.99
N PRO A 221 6.50 13.23 7.22
CA PRO A 221 7.51 14.27 7.35
C PRO A 221 6.96 15.59 6.79
N TYR A 222 6.72 16.55 7.68
CA TYR A 222 6.36 17.92 7.29
C TYR A 222 7.49 18.89 7.58
N LYS A 223 7.50 20.02 6.86
CA LYS A 223 8.53 21.05 7.01
C LYS A 223 8.57 21.57 8.45
N GLY A 224 9.75 21.51 9.06
CA GLY A 224 9.96 21.98 10.44
C GLY A 224 9.47 21.00 11.51
N ARG A 225 9.28 19.71 11.18
CA ARG A 225 8.93 18.70 12.18
C ARG A 225 10.03 18.52 13.24
N ASP A 226 9.72 18.93 14.47
CA ASP A 226 10.57 18.83 15.64
C ASP A 226 9.78 18.36 16.88
N ASP A 227 10.41 18.33 18.06
CA ASP A 227 9.77 17.89 19.30
C ASP A 227 8.57 18.75 19.71
N LEU A 228 8.64 20.08 19.52
CA LEU A 228 7.56 21.00 19.88
C LEU A 228 6.41 20.94 18.87
N SER A 229 6.70 20.90 17.58
CA SER A 229 5.69 20.76 16.53
C SER A 229 4.99 19.40 16.62
N MET A 230 5.71 18.35 16.99
CA MET A 230 5.15 17.02 17.26
C MET A 230 4.28 17.01 18.51
N TYR A 231 4.70 17.66 19.61
CA TYR A 231 3.84 17.86 20.78
C TYR A 231 2.51 18.52 20.38
N ASN A 232 2.58 19.62 19.62
CA ASN A 232 1.40 20.35 19.15
C ASN A 232 0.52 19.50 18.23
N SER A 233 1.13 18.68 17.37
CA SER A 233 0.41 17.76 16.48
C SER A 233 -0.32 16.66 17.26
N VAL A 234 0.34 16.04 18.24
CA VAL A 234 -0.27 15.02 19.11
C VAL A 234 -1.40 15.62 19.92
N LYS A 235 -1.16 16.77 20.56
CA LYS A 235 -2.19 17.52 21.30
C LYS A 235 -3.39 17.82 20.42
N TYR A 236 -3.18 18.34 19.22
CA TYR A 236 -4.24 18.63 18.27
C TYR A 236 -5.05 17.38 17.90
N ILE A 237 -4.38 16.29 17.54
CA ILE A 237 -5.04 15.03 17.16
C ILE A 237 -5.87 14.49 18.32
N VAL A 238 -5.32 14.47 19.54
CA VAL A 238 -6.03 13.95 20.73
C VAL A 238 -7.19 14.87 21.11
N ASP A 239 -6.98 16.19 21.16
CA ASP A 239 -8.05 17.15 21.51
C ASP A 239 -9.19 17.12 20.47
N LYS A 240 -8.87 17.04 19.17
CA LYS A 240 -9.87 17.14 18.10
C LYS A 240 -10.57 15.82 17.81
N TYR A 241 -9.85 14.70 17.91
CA TYR A 241 -10.34 13.40 17.44
C TYR A 241 -10.40 12.32 18.54
N GLY A 242 -9.77 12.56 19.71
CA GLY A 242 -9.59 11.54 20.75
C GLY A 242 -10.90 10.98 21.31
N ASP A 243 -11.96 11.78 21.37
CA ASP A 243 -13.27 11.36 21.89
C ASP A 243 -14.11 10.59 20.86
N HIS A 244 -13.69 10.57 19.59
CA HIS A 244 -14.42 9.89 18.54
C HIS A 244 -14.34 8.36 18.74
N PRO A 245 -15.44 7.59 18.62
CA PRO A 245 -15.45 6.15 18.90
C PRO A 245 -14.59 5.30 17.95
N ALA A 246 -14.25 5.81 16.76
CA ALA A 246 -13.27 5.19 15.87
C ALA A 246 -11.80 5.50 16.23
N PHE A 247 -11.50 6.43 17.13
CA PHE A 247 -10.11 6.75 17.49
C PHE A 247 -9.43 5.53 18.11
N TYR A 248 -8.34 5.08 17.50
CA TYR A 248 -7.63 3.88 17.94
C TYR A 248 -6.87 4.13 19.24
N ARG A 249 -7.01 3.20 20.19
CA ARG A 249 -6.19 3.12 21.39
C ARG A 249 -5.67 1.70 21.54
N TYR A 250 -4.35 1.57 21.60
CA TYR A 250 -3.68 0.32 21.90
C TYR A 250 -3.79 0.01 23.39
N LYS A 251 -4.11 -1.24 23.74
CA LYS A 251 -4.09 -1.72 25.12
C LYS A 251 -2.68 -2.21 25.44
N THR A 252 -1.98 -1.47 26.27
CA THR A 252 -0.62 -1.81 26.73
C THR A 252 -0.64 -3.03 27.67
N SER A 253 0.54 -3.62 27.91
CA SER A 253 0.71 -4.75 28.83
C SER A 253 0.28 -4.45 30.27
N ASN A 254 0.36 -3.19 30.70
CA ASN A 254 -0.14 -2.74 32.01
C ASN A 254 -1.62 -2.32 32.02
N GLY A 255 -2.35 -2.56 30.91
CA GLY A 255 -3.79 -2.34 30.81
C GLY A 255 -4.21 -0.89 30.48
N LYS A 256 -3.28 0.05 30.28
CA LYS A 256 -3.60 1.40 29.79
C LYS A 256 -4.06 1.34 28.34
N HIS A 257 -4.98 2.23 27.99
CA HIS A 257 -5.43 2.44 26.61
C HIS A 257 -4.85 3.76 26.09
N LEU A 258 -3.84 3.67 25.22
CA LEU A 258 -3.10 4.83 24.72
C LEU A 258 -3.28 4.99 23.20
N PRO A 259 -3.41 6.22 22.67
CA PRO A 259 -3.28 6.48 21.24
C PRO A 259 -2.02 5.85 20.66
N LEU A 260 -2.05 5.37 19.41
CA LEU A 260 -0.86 4.88 18.71
C LEU A 260 -0.51 5.77 17.51
N PHE A 261 0.76 6.14 17.37
CA PHE A 261 1.24 6.99 16.30
C PHE A 261 2.40 6.32 15.57
N TYR A 262 2.29 6.16 14.26
CA TYR A 262 3.42 5.84 13.41
C TYR A 262 4.11 7.13 13.00
N VAL A 263 5.43 7.18 13.07
CA VAL A 263 6.21 8.37 12.66
C VAL A 263 7.04 8.01 11.42
N TYR A 264 6.59 8.42 10.24
CA TYR A 264 7.32 8.19 8.98
C TYR A 264 8.61 8.99 8.95
N ASP A 265 9.70 8.40 8.46
CA ASP A 265 11.02 9.01 8.41
C ASP A 265 11.45 9.67 9.73
N SER A 266 11.19 8.98 10.85
CA SER A 266 11.53 9.48 12.20
C SER A 266 13.01 9.80 12.37
N TYR A 267 13.88 9.17 11.58
CA TYR A 267 15.33 9.40 11.56
C TYR A 267 15.75 10.76 11.00
N LEU A 268 14.84 11.54 10.39
CA LEU A 268 15.12 12.91 9.97
C LEU A 268 15.21 13.89 11.16
N THR A 269 14.61 13.54 12.29
CA THR A 269 14.69 14.29 13.54
C THR A 269 15.66 13.58 14.48
N SER A 270 16.57 14.32 15.12
CA SER A 270 17.65 13.70 15.90
C SER A 270 17.12 12.98 17.15
N PRO A 271 17.81 11.93 17.65
CA PRO A 271 17.42 11.26 18.89
C PRO A 271 17.33 12.21 20.09
N GLU A 272 18.20 13.22 20.17
CA GLU A 272 18.19 14.22 21.25
C GLU A 272 16.90 15.02 21.24
N MET A 273 16.42 15.42 20.06
CA MET A 273 15.14 16.11 19.92
C MET A 273 13.99 15.19 20.35
N TRP A 274 13.97 13.94 19.86
CA TRP A 274 12.95 12.97 20.30
C TRP A 274 12.95 12.73 21.81
N THR A 275 14.11 12.71 22.47
CA THR A 275 14.15 12.53 23.94
C THR A 275 13.44 13.65 24.69
N ARG A 276 13.38 14.87 24.15
CA ARG A 276 12.66 16.00 24.76
C ARG A 276 11.15 15.79 24.76
N LEU A 277 10.64 14.96 23.85
CA LEU A 277 9.22 14.63 23.73
C LEU A 277 8.87 13.28 24.38
N LEU A 278 9.66 12.23 24.12
CA LEU A 278 9.27 10.84 24.37
C LEU A 278 9.85 10.25 25.66
N LYS A 279 10.70 10.97 26.40
CA LYS A 279 11.15 10.57 27.74
C LYS A 279 10.46 11.41 28.81
N GLU A 280 10.23 10.81 29.98
CA GLU A 280 9.63 11.51 31.13
C GLU A 280 10.43 12.75 31.57
N SER A 281 11.75 12.71 31.42
CA SER A 281 12.66 13.83 31.72
C SER A 281 12.76 14.88 30.60
N GLY A 282 12.02 14.71 29.51
CA GLY A 282 12.06 15.61 28.35
C GLY A 282 11.40 16.96 28.61
N HIS A 283 11.94 18.04 28.02
CA HIS A 283 11.44 19.41 28.20
C HIS A 283 9.99 19.61 27.71
N HIS A 284 9.59 18.89 26.65
CA HIS A 284 8.24 18.90 26.08
C HIS A 284 7.57 17.54 26.26
N SER A 285 7.87 16.82 27.35
CA SER A 285 7.44 15.43 27.50
C SER A 285 5.92 15.29 27.40
N ILE A 286 5.48 14.32 26.59
CA ILE A 286 4.07 13.88 26.57
C ILE A 286 3.80 12.76 27.57
N ARG A 287 4.84 12.16 28.15
CA ARG A 287 4.72 10.99 29.04
C ARG A 287 3.99 11.36 30.32
N ASN A 288 3.08 10.49 30.76
CA ASN A 288 2.24 10.72 31.95
C ASN A 288 1.40 12.01 31.87
N THR A 289 1.07 12.49 30.67
CA THR A 289 0.13 13.60 30.44
C THR A 289 -1.16 13.08 29.77
N ALA A 290 -2.14 13.96 29.55
CA ALA A 290 -3.33 13.63 28.76
C ALA A 290 -3.01 13.29 27.28
N TYR A 291 -1.79 13.61 26.82
CA TYR A 291 -1.31 13.43 25.47
C TYR A 291 -0.31 12.26 25.33
N ASP A 292 -0.18 11.43 26.37
CA ASP A 292 0.65 10.23 26.31
C ASP A 292 0.14 9.25 25.22
N GLY A 293 1.04 8.46 24.65
CA GLY A 293 0.77 7.65 23.48
C GLY A 293 1.84 6.58 23.23
N VAL A 294 1.57 5.67 22.31
CA VAL A 294 2.51 4.66 21.81
C VAL A 294 3.10 5.17 20.51
N PHE A 295 4.38 5.49 20.48
CA PHE A 295 5.09 6.06 19.33
C PHE A 295 5.97 5.00 18.66
N ILE A 296 5.72 4.76 17.38
CA ILE A 296 6.40 3.74 16.58
C ILE A 296 7.29 4.41 15.52
N GLY A 297 8.61 4.29 15.69
CA GLY A 297 9.61 4.89 14.79
C GLY A 297 9.93 4.02 13.57
N LEU A 298 10.30 4.64 12.45
CA LEU A 298 10.66 3.91 11.23
C LEU A 298 12.10 3.40 11.29
N LEU A 299 12.29 2.09 11.10
CA LEU A 299 13.60 1.45 10.98
C LEU A 299 14.00 1.26 9.51
N VAL A 300 15.04 1.94 9.06
CA VAL A 300 15.62 1.83 7.70
C VAL A 300 16.98 1.15 7.74
N GLU A 301 17.90 1.64 8.55
CA GLU A 301 19.27 1.12 8.73
C GLU A 301 19.43 0.42 10.08
N GLU A 302 20.35 -0.53 10.18
CA GLU A 302 20.54 -1.31 11.42
C GLU A 302 20.88 -0.43 12.63
N LYS A 303 21.73 0.59 12.44
CA LYS A 303 22.18 1.50 13.51
C LYS A 303 21.02 2.22 14.20
N GLN A 304 19.94 2.47 13.45
CA GLN A 304 18.77 3.22 13.92
C GLN A 304 18.00 2.46 15.01
N LYS A 305 18.21 1.15 15.19
CA LYS A 305 17.67 0.40 16.35
C LYS A 305 18.03 1.07 17.67
N ASN A 306 19.30 1.44 17.84
CA ASN A 306 19.79 2.08 19.06
C ASN A 306 19.37 3.54 19.15
N GLU A 307 19.27 4.24 18.02
CA GLU A 307 18.78 5.62 17.94
C GLU A 307 17.31 5.71 18.38
N ILE A 308 16.46 4.80 17.88
CA ILE A 308 15.04 4.68 18.26
C ILE A 308 14.89 4.39 19.76
N LEU A 309 15.66 3.44 20.29
CA LEU A 309 15.67 3.14 21.72
C LEU A 309 16.10 4.36 22.55
N THR A 310 17.18 5.03 22.15
CA THR A 310 17.71 6.21 22.85
C THR A 310 16.73 7.38 22.80
N ALA A 311 16.03 7.55 21.67
CA ALA A 311 15.02 8.57 21.43
C ALA A 311 13.78 8.44 22.34
N GLY A 312 13.49 7.25 22.86
CA GLY A 312 12.35 6.99 23.75
C GLY A 312 11.07 6.53 23.04
N PHE A 313 11.16 6.07 21.79
CA PHE A 313 10.05 5.41 21.10
C PHE A 313 9.61 4.14 21.83
N ASP A 314 8.32 3.81 21.73
CA ASP A 314 7.73 2.60 22.32
C ASP A 314 7.90 1.36 21.41
N GLY A 315 8.29 1.58 20.16
CA GLY A 315 8.49 0.53 19.19
C GLY A 315 9.03 1.02 17.86
N LEU A 316 9.13 0.08 16.91
CA LEU A 316 9.55 0.36 15.55
C LEU A 316 8.72 -0.42 14.50
N TYR A 317 8.65 0.13 13.29
CA TYR A 317 8.05 -0.49 12.10
C TYR A 317 8.95 -0.34 10.87
N THR A 318 8.59 -0.98 9.75
CA THR A 318 9.52 -1.13 8.61
C THR A 318 9.02 -0.55 7.28
N TYR A 319 7.75 -0.18 7.19
CA TYR A 319 7.03 0.43 6.06
C TYR A 319 7.19 -0.25 4.69
N PHE A 320 8.36 -0.19 4.07
CA PHE A 320 8.54 -0.49 2.65
C PHE A 320 8.08 -1.90 2.25
N ALA A 321 7.25 -1.99 1.22
CA ALA A 321 6.76 -3.25 0.66
C ALA A 321 7.85 -4.06 -0.09
N THR A 322 8.95 -3.40 -0.46
CA THR A 322 10.08 -4.02 -1.17
C THR A 322 11.02 -4.72 -0.20
N ASN A 323 11.00 -6.06 -0.21
CA ASN A 323 11.96 -6.90 0.49
C ASN A 323 13.35 -6.64 -0.09
N GLY A 324 14.27 -6.23 0.79
CA GLY A 324 15.65 -5.88 0.43
C GLY A 324 15.91 -4.39 0.16
N PHE A 325 14.89 -3.52 0.22
CA PHE A 325 15.09 -2.07 0.03
C PHE A 325 15.89 -1.44 1.17
N SER A 326 15.54 -1.77 2.41
CA SER A 326 16.23 -1.30 3.61
C SER A 326 16.61 -2.48 4.52
N PHE A 327 17.41 -2.22 5.56
CA PHE A 327 17.65 -3.22 6.61
C PHE A 327 16.34 -3.64 7.27
N GLY A 328 15.46 -2.67 7.57
CA GLY A 328 14.16 -2.92 8.19
C GLY A 328 13.21 -3.72 7.30
N SER A 329 13.13 -3.43 5.99
CA SER A 329 12.21 -4.12 5.08
C SER A 329 12.71 -5.49 4.61
N SER A 330 13.95 -5.86 4.94
CA SER A 330 14.52 -7.16 4.59
C SER A 330 14.03 -8.25 5.54
N HIS A 331 13.18 -9.16 5.07
CA HIS A 331 12.52 -10.18 5.91
C HIS A 331 13.53 -11.03 6.72
N ARG A 332 14.71 -11.29 6.14
CA ARG A 332 15.80 -12.05 6.80
C ARG A 332 16.27 -11.42 8.12
N ASN A 333 16.07 -10.11 8.30
CA ASN A 333 16.50 -9.37 9.48
C ASN A 333 15.43 -9.34 10.58
N TRP A 334 14.17 -9.66 10.28
CA TRP A 334 13.05 -9.49 11.21
C TRP A 334 13.19 -10.29 12.50
N LYS A 335 13.78 -11.50 12.44
CA LYS A 335 14.08 -12.27 13.66
C LYS A 335 15.06 -11.53 14.58
N SER A 336 16.11 -10.94 14.01
CA SER A 336 17.10 -10.15 14.79
C SER A 336 16.49 -8.86 15.35
N ILE A 337 15.61 -8.22 14.58
CA ILE A 337 14.89 -7.01 14.99
C ILE A 337 13.93 -7.33 16.14
N LYS A 338 13.16 -8.42 16.04
CA LYS A 338 12.29 -8.89 17.12
C LYS A 338 13.07 -9.17 18.40
N VAL A 339 14.18 -9.90 18.31
CA VAL A 339 15.04 -10.18 19.48
C VAL A 339 15.54 -8.89 20.13
N PHE A 340 15.96 -7.90 19.33
CA PHE A 340 16.34 -6.58 19.85
C PHE A 340 15.17 -5.89 20.55
N CYS A 341 13.98 -5.91 19.95
CA CYS A 341 12.81 -5.26 20.53
C CYS A 341 12.40 -5.91 21.86
N ASP A 342 12.36 -7.25 21.91
CA ASP A 342 12.02 -8.01 23.12
C ASP A 342 13.01 -7.74 24.25
N SER A 343 14.31 -7.68 23.93
CA SER A 343 15.36 -7.42 24.93
C SER A 343 15.31 -6.00 25.50
N ASN A 344 14.64 -5.07 24.82
CA ASN A 344 14.57 -3.65 25.19
C ASN A 344 13.15 -3.17 25.48
N ASN A 345 12.18 -4.08 25.63
CA ASN A 345 10.77 -3.75 25.86
C ASN A 345 10.18 -2.79 24.81
N LEU A 346 10.55 -3.00 23.54
CA LEU A 346 10.00 -2.29 22.39
C LEU A 346 9.00 -3.16 21.65
N MET A 347 7.99 -2.54 21.07
CA MET A 347 7.10 -3.19 20.12
C MET A 347 7.77 -3.30 18.75
N PHE A 348 7.72 -4.47 18.12
CA PHE A 348 8.10 -4.63 16.71
C PHE A 348 6.87 -4.81 15.85
N ILE A 349 6.62 -3.88 14.92
CA ILE A 349 5.52 -3.96 13.94
C ILE A 349 6.09 -4.16 12.53
N PRO A 350 6.29 -5.40 12.04
CA PRO A 350 6.70 -5.61 10.66
C PRO A 350 5.65 -5.07 9.69
N SER A 351 6.12 -4.50 8.58
CA SER A 351 5.28 -4.03 7.47
C SER A 351 5.39 -4.98 6.29
N VAL A 352 4.25 -5.47 5.81
CA VAL A 352 4.15 -6.42 4.68
C VAL A 352 3.46 -5.74 3.50
N GLY A 353 3.80 -6.08 2.27
CA GLY A 353 3.14 -5.54 1.08
C GLY A 353 2.96 -6.57 -0.04
N PRO A 354 1.99 -6.36 -0.95
CA PRO A 354 1.65 -7.34 -1.97
C PRO A 354 2.62 -7.39 -3.15
N GLY A 355 3.45 -6.36 -3.28
CA GLY A 355 4.45 -6.12 -4.32
C GLY A 355 4.84 -4.65 -4.29
N TYR A 356 5.60 -4.22 -5.30
CA TYR A 356 6.00 -2.81 -5.45
C TYR A 356 6.28 -2.51 -6.92
N ILE A 357 5.78 -1.39 -7.42
CA ILE A 357 6.17 -0.82 -8.70
C ILE A 357 5.71 0.64 -8.76
N ASP A 358 6.65 1.56 -8.91
CA ASP A 358 6.41 3.01 -8.95
C ASP A 358 6.89 3.66 -10.25
N THR A 359 7.16 2.88 -11.29
CA THR A 359 7.80 3.36 -12.50
C THR A 359 6.95 4.32 -13.33
N SER A 360 5.65 4.41 -13.06
CA SER A 360 4.78 5.46 -13.60
C SER A 360 5.28 6.86 -13.18
N ILE A 361 5.62 7.03 -11.90
CA ILE A 361 6.09 8.32 -11.35
C ILE A 361 7.60 8.40 -11.12
N ARG A 362 8.30 7.26 -10.97
CA ARG A 362 9.76 7.16 -10.77
C ARG A 362 10.35 6.15 -11.76
N PRO A 363 10.43 6.48 -13.06
CA PRO A 363 10.81 5.51 -14.10
C PRO A 363 12.25 4.95 -13.96
N TRP A 364 13.10 5.64 -13.20
CA TRP A 364 14.46 5.21 -12.85
C TRP A 364 14.52 4.17 -11.72
N ASN A 365 13.40 3.88 -11.04
CA ASN A 365 13.36 3.06 -9.82
C ASN A 365 13.00 1.58 -10.07
N LEU A 366 13.14 1.10 -11.32
CA LEU A 366 12.79 -0.28 -11.70
C LEU A 366 13.47 -1.36 -10.84
N HIS A 367 14.68 -1.11 -10.34
CA HIS A 367 15.43 -2.07 -9.51
C HIS A 367 14.71 -2.45 -8.20
N ASN A 368 13.83 -1.59 -7.69
CA ASN A 368 13.03 -1.85 -6.50
C ASN A 368 11.70 -2.56 -6.81
N THR A 369 11.36 -2.76 -8.07
CA THR A 369 10.12 -3.46 -8.46
C THR A 369 10.10 -4.89 -7.91
N ARG A 370 8.94 -5.30 -7.40
CA ARG A 370 8.65 -6.65 -6.91
C ARG A 370 7.31 -7.09 -7.48
N ASN A 371 7.37 -8.02 -8.42
CA ASN A 371 6.17 -8.61 -9.01
C ASN A 371 5.35 -9.30 -7.91
N ARG A 372 4.02 -9.18 -7.99
CA ARG A 372 3.13 -9.78 -6.99
C ARG A 372 3.07 -11.31 -7.06
N ILE A 373 3.47 -11.90 -8.20
CA ILE A 373 3.51 -13.34 -8.48
C ILE A 373 2.19 -14.00 -8.04
N ASN A 374 1.06 -13.46 -8.51
CA ASN A 374 -0.30 -13.93 -8.20
C ASN A 374 -0.56 -14.11 -6.70
N GLY A 375 -0.04 -13.19 -5.86
CA GLY A 375 -0.18 -13.20 -4.41
C GLY A 375 0.95 -13.89 -3.66
N LYS A 376 1.82 -14.66 -4.33
CA LYS A 376 2.89 -15.41 -3.65
C LYS A 376 3.88 -14.50 -2.93
N TYR A 377 4.23 -13.35 -3.52
CA TYR A 377 5.10 -12.37 -2.87
C TYR A 377 4.51 -11.90 -1.53
N TYR A 378 3.21 -11.59 -1.53
CA TYR A 378 2.48 -11.15 -0.34
C TYR A 378 2.42 -12.23 0.74
N GLU A 379 2.07 -13.46 0.36
CA GLU A 379 1.99 -14.59 1.31
C GLU A 379 3.36 -14.91 1.93
N THR A 380 4.46 -14.74 1.19
CA THR A 380 5.81 -14.88 1.73
C THR A 380 6.11 -13.80 2.78
N ALA A 381 5.73 -12.54 2.54
CA ALA A 381 5.88 -11.46 3.53
C ALA A 381 5.03 -11.71 4.79
N LEU A 382 3.77 -12.09 4.62
CA LEU A 382 2.85 -12.43 5.71
C LEU A 382 3.36 -13.63 6.54
N SER A 383 3.94 -14.65 5.90
CA SER A 383 4.59 -15.77 6.60
C SER A 383 5.74 -15.32 7.48
N ALA A 384 6.63 -14.50 6.92
CA ALA A 384 7.79 -14.01 7.67
C ALA A 384 7.38 -13.14 8.87
N ALA A 385 6.32 -12.34 8.74
CA ALA A 385 5.77 -11.54 9.83
C ALA A 385 5.15 -12.41 10.93
N LEU A 386 4.48 -13.50 10.56
CA LEU A 386 3.91 -14.46 11.50
C LEU A 386 5.00 -15.20 12.29
N GLU A 387 6.08 -15.61 11.62
CA GLU A 387 7.19 -16.37 12.23
C GLU A 387 7.89 -15.62 13.37
N VAL A 388 7.93 -14.29 13.32
CA VAL A 388 8.55 -13.46 14.36
C VAL A 388 7.64 -13.15 15.54
N ARG A 389 6.42 -13.67 15.58
CA ARG A 389 5.53 -13.55 16.74
C ARG A 389 5.27 -12.11 17.21
N THR A 390 4.96 -11.23 16.26
CA THR A 390 4.56 -9.86 16.56
C THR A 390 3.11 -9.78 17.05
N ASP A 391 2.82 -8.79 17.90
CA ASP A 391 1.47 -8.43 18.31
C ASP A 391 0.69 -7.67 17.25
N ILE A 392 1.37 -6.90 16.38
CA ILE A 392 0.73 -6.08 15.35
C ILE A 392 1.47 -6.29 14.03
N VAL A 393 0.71 -6.51 12.97
CA VAL A 393 1.24 -6.47 11.59
C VAL A 393 0.68 -5.24 10.90
N SER A 394 1.55 -4.51 10.22
CA SER A 394 1.15 -3.40 9.35
C SER A 394 1.18 -3.82 7.88
N ILE A 395 0.21 -3.38 7.10
CA ILE A 395 0.11 -3.65 5.66
C ILE A 395 0.41 -2.36 4.90
N THR A 396 1.39 -2.43 4.02
CA THR A 396 1.76 -1.40 3.05
C THR A 396 1.33 -1.88 1.67
N SER A 397 0.16 -1.47 1.19
CA SER A 397 -0.77 -0.47 1.73
C SER A 397 -2.22 -0.78 1.36
N PHE A 398 -3.18 0.01 1.86
CA PHE A 398 -4.54 -0.05 1.32
C PHE A 398 -4.56 0.49 -0.10
N ASN A 399 -4.14 1.74 -0.30
CA ASN A 399 -4.31 2.49 -1.53
C ASN A 399 -3.14 3.43 -1.89
N GLU A 400 -1.88 3.05 -1.63
CA GLU A 400 -0.72 3.77 -2.18
C GLU A 400 -0.51 3.36 -3.65
N TRP A 401 -1.33 3.93 -4.53
CA TRP A 401 -1.39 3.57 -5.94
C TRP A 401 -0.12 3.96 -6.70
N HIS A 402 0.55 5.05 -6.31
CA HIS A 402 1.77 5.50 -6.96
C HIS A 402 2.90 4.48 -6.85
N GLU A 403 2.94 3.72 -5.76
CA GLU A 403 3.98 2.73 -5.50
C GLU A 403 3.58 1.29 -5.83
N GLY A 404 2.35 1.10 -6.33
CA GLY A 404 1.86 -0.22 -6.71
C GLY A 404 1.77 -1.19 -5.53
N THR A 405 1.64 -0.68 -4.29
CA THR A 405 1.59 -1.47 -3.05
C THR A 405 0.17 -1.73 -2.54
N GLN A 406 -0.84 -1.19 -3.22
CA GLN A 406 -2.23 -1.25 -2.80
C GLN A 406 -2.80 -2.68 -2.76
N ILE A 407 -3.60 -2.98 -1.74
CA ILE A 407 -4.50 -4.15 -1.69
C ILE A 407 -5.93 -3.81 -2.14
N GLU A 408 -6.25 -2.51 -2.29
CA GLU A 408 -7.50 -2.03 -2.88
C GLU A 408 -7.76 -2.71 -4.25
N LYS A 409 -9.05 -2.90 -4.57
CA LYS A 409 -9.48 -3.54 -5.81
C LYS A 409 -8.90 -2.82 -7.04
N ALA A 410 -8.20 -3.57 -7.90
CA ALA A 410 -7.73 -3.09 -9.19
C ALA A 410 -8.39 -3.86 -10.34
N ILE A 411 -8.55 -3.21 -11.48
CA ILE A 411 -9.19 -3.78 -12.68
C ILE A 411 -8.25 -3.73 -13.89
N PRO A 412 -8.37 -4.68 -14.85
CA PRO A 412 -7.73 -4.56 -16.15
C PRO A 412 -8.19 -3.28 -16.85
N LYS A 413 -7.23 -2.49 -17.36
CA LYS A 413 -7.51 -1.32 -18.18
C LYS A 413 -6.42 -1.12 -19.22
N THR A 414 -6.85 -0.80 -20.44
CA THR A 414 -5.99 -0.30 -21.52
C THR A 414 -6.51 1.07 -21.93
N ALA A 415 -5.63 2.06 -21.96
CA ALA A 415 -5.92 3.42 -22.39
C ALA A 415 -4.85 3.87 -23.39
N GLY A 416 -5.23 4.02 -24.65
CA GLY A 416 -4.28 4.32 -25.73
C GLY A 416 -3.19 3.26 -25.83
N GLN A 417 -1.93 3.66 -25.61
CA GLN A 417 -0.77 2.78 -25.62
C GLN A 417 -0.40 2.21 -24.24
N THR A 418 -1.07 2.67 -23.17
CA THR A 418 -0.80 2.23 -21.81
C THR A 418 -1.70 1.06 -21.45
N THR A 419 -1.08 -0.08 -21.10
CA THR A 419 -1.77 -1.21 -20.47
C THR A 419 -1.38 -1.25 -19.01
N TYR A 420 -2.35 -1.06 -18.13
CA TYR A 420 -2.14 -1.12 -16.68
C TYR A 420 -1.90 -2.56 -16.24
N GLN A 421 -1.08 -2.74 -15.20
CA GLN A 421 -1.03 -4.02 -14.51
C GLN A 421 -2.36 -4.27 -13.79
N ASP A 422 -2.68 -5.55 -13.63
CA ASP A 422 -3.91 -5.99 -12.99
C ASP A 422 -3.66 -7.25 -12.16
N TYR A 423 -4.75 -7.84 -11.66
CA TYR A 423 -4.71 -9.00 -10.76
C TYR A 423 -5.07 -10.31 -11.45
N LEU A 424 -5.19 -10.33 -12.78
CA LEU A 424 -5.51 -11.54 -13.54
C LEU A 424 -4.44 -12.63 -13.33
N PRO A 425 -4.83 -13.92 -13.31
CA PRO A 425 -6.17 -14.44 -13.60
C PRO A 425 -7.15 -14.38 -12.40
N HIS A 426 -6.77 -13.76 -11.29
CA HIS A 426 -7.64 -13.63 -10.12
C HIS A 426 -8.61 -12.45 -10.26
N LYS A 427 -9.58 -12.40 -9.34
CA LYS A 427 -10.54 -11.30 -9.24
C LYS A 427 -9.88 -10.03 -8.69
N ALA A 428 -10.55 -8.90 -8.91
CA ALA A 428 -10.11 -7.59 -8.45
C ALA A 428 -9.87 -7.50 -6.92
N ASP A 429 -10.48 -8.38 -6.12
CA ASP A 429 -10.41 -8.39 -4.66
C ASP A 429 -9.47 -9.43 -4.06
N ILE A 430 -8.66 -10.11 -4.87
CA ILE A 430 -7.78 -11.21 -4.41
C ILE A 430 -6.86 -10.82 -3.24
N TYR A 431 -6.33 -9.59 -3.20
CA TYR A 431 -5.45 -9.16 -2.10
C TYR A 431 -6.22 -8.90 -0.81
N LEU A 432 -7.51 -8.58 -0.88
CA LEU A 432 -8.39 -8.54 0.29
C LEU A 432 -8.63 -9.96 0.81
N GLU A 433 -8.87 -10.92 -0.08
CA GLU A 433 -9.07 -12.33 0.28
C GLU A 433 -7.82 -12.96 0.92
N ILE A 434 -6.63 -12.71 0.35
CA ILE A 434 -5.35 -13.14 0.93
C ILE A 434 -5.17 -12.50 2.31
N THR A 435 -5.44 -11.21 2.46
CA THR A 435 -5.32 -10.52 3.74
C THR A 435 -6.23 -11.16 4.79
N ARG A 436 -7.51 -11.42 4.46
CA ARG A 436 -8.46 -12.11 5.36
C ARG A 436 -7.95 -13.50 5.78
N LYS A 437 -7.50 -14.32 4.82
CA LYS A 437 -6.95 -15.66 5.08
C LYS A 437 -5.81 -15.60 6.09
N TRP A 438 -4.92 -14.61 5.95
CA TRP A 438 -3.79 -14.45 6.85
C TRP A 438 -4.20 -13.83 8.20
N ALA A 439 -5.16 -12.91 8.25
CA ALA A 439 -5.71 -12.36 9.49
C ALA A 439 -6.25 -13.48 10.40
N GLU A 440 -6.97 -14.45 9.84
CA GLU A 440 -7.46 -15.64 10.55
C GLU A 440 -6.30 -16.51 11.06
N LYS A 441 -5.24 -16.68 10.26
CA LYS A 441 -4.05 -17.45 10.65
C LYS A 441 -3.28 -16.75 11.78
N PHE A 442 -3.10 -15.43 11.69
CA PHE A 442 -2.48 -14.62 12.74
C PHE A 442 -3.23 -14.75 14.06
N GLN A 443 -4.56 -14.62 14.03
CA GLN A 443 -5.39 -14.75 15.23
C GLN A 443 -5.22 -16.13 15.88
N LYS A 444 -5.32 -17.22 15.10
CA LYS A 444 -5.16 -18.60 15.59
C LYS A 444 -3.78 -18.89 16.18
N GLU A 445 -2.70 -18.37 15.60
CA GLU A 445 -1.36 -18.56 16.14
C GLU A 445 -1.11 -17.71 17.37
N ARG A 446 -1.61 -16.48 17.39
CA ARG A 446 -1.48 -15.57 18.55
C ARG A 446 -2.17 -16.13 19.79
N GLU A 447 -3.34 -16.74 19.64
CA GLU A 447 -4.04 -17.45 20.72
C GLU A 447 -3.20 -18.60 21.32
N LYS A 448 -2.29 -19.21 20.56
CA LYS A 448 -1.43 -20.31 21.06
C LYS A 448 -0.25 -19.82 21.88
N TRP A 449 0.19 -18.58 21.69
CA TRP A 449 1.41 -18.06 22.33
C TRP A 449 1.12 -17.03 23.43
N LEU A 450 -0.13 -16.62 23.57
CA LEU A 450 -0.64 -15.82 24.70
C LEU A 450 -1.17 -16.69 25.86
N VAL A 451 -1.15 -18.02 25.69
CA VAL A 451 -1.26 -19.02 26.78
C VAL A 451 0.12 -19.24 27.35
#